data_AF-A0A383BQA9-F1
#
_entry.id   AF-A0A383BQA9-F1
#
_cell.length_a   1.000
_cell.length_b   1.000
_cell.length_c   1.000
_cell.angle_alpha   90.00
_cell.angle_beta   90.00
_cell.angle_gamma   90.00
#
_symmetry.space_group_name_H-M   'P 1'
#
loop_
_entity.id
_entity.type
_entity.pdbx_description
1 polymer ?
#
loop_
_entity_poly.entity_id
_entity_poly.type
_entity_poly.pdbx_seq_one_letter_code
_entity_poly.pdbx_strand_id
1 'polypeptide(L)'
;MRLLATGLILIFAGMLAAQDAPKKKKKVRPPFKWVNKLPANAPKEVRHATFRSSSMGVEVGYCIYLPAQYAANKKKRFPVVYYLHGGRPGSEIKSVKLVPWIHGAMKEGRVAPAIYVFPNGG
;
A
#
# COMPACT_ATOMS: atom_id res chain seq x y z
N MET A 1 18.52 68.00 5.55
CA MET A 1 19.60 67.02 5.37
C MET A 1 19.90 66.40 6.74
N ARG A 2 20.07 65.06 6.77
CA ARG A 2 20.33 64.16 7.91
C ARG A 2 19.11 63.45 8.52
N LEU A 3 19.03 62.17 8.13
CA LEU A 3 18.25 61.08 8.71
C LEU A 3 18.71 60.74 10.14
N LEU A 4 17.83 60.11 10.92
CA LEU A 4 18.09 59.05 11.92
C LEU A 4 16.70 58.50 12.32
N ALA A 5 16.17 57.45 11.67
CA ALA A 5 16.42 56.03 11.97
C ALA A 5 16.15 55.66 13.44
N THR A 6 14.88 55.47 13.82
CA THR A 6 14.51 54.74 15.05
C THR A 6 14.12 53.32 14.68
N GLY A 7 15.04 52.41 14.99
CA GLY A 7 14.96 50.99 14.69
C GLY A 7 13.93 50.26 15.52
N LEU A 8 13.16 49.45 14.81
CA LEU A 8 12.50 48.22 15.24
C LEU A 8 13.46 47.32 16.02
N ILE A 9 13.18 46.99 17.28
CA ILE A 9 13.52 45.68 17.90
C ILE A 9 12.56 45.47 19.06
N LEU A 10 11.68 44.47 18.93
CA LEU A 10 11.30 43.55 20.00
C LEU A 10 10.51 42.43 19.34
N ILE A 11 10.62 41.22 19.89
CA ILE A 11 10.13 39.92 19.39
C ILE A 11 11.24 39.13 18.67
N PHE A 12 12.15 38.53 19.45
CA PHE A 12 12.78 37.26 19.05
C PHE A 12 13.32 36.48 20.26
N ALA A 13 12.58 36.41 21.37
CA ALA A 13 13.02 35.66 22.56
C ALA A 13 12.48 34.21 22.65
N GLY A 14 11.59 33.79 21.75
CA GLY A 14 10.86 32.52 21.90
C GLY A 14 11.43 31.29 21.16
N MET A 15 12.45 31.45 20.31
CA MET A 15 12.78 30.43 19.29
C MET A 15 14.03 29.58 19.57
N LEU A 16 14.69 29.76 20.72
CA LEU A 16 15.96 29.09 21.03
C LEU A 16 15.83 27.74 21.75
N ALA A 17 14.63 27.34 22.23
CA ALA A 17 14.48 26.15 23.07
C ALA A 17 14.06 24.86 22.35
N ALA A 18 13.85 24.87 21.02
CA ALA A 18 13.24 23.74 20.30
C ALA A 18 14.19 22.92 19.40
N GLN A 19 15.52 23.10 19.48
CA GLN A 19 16.44 22.50 18.50
C GLN A 19 17.01 21.11 18.86
N ASP A 20 16.85 20.63 20.09
CA ASP A 20 17.52 19.38 20.54
C ASP A 20 16.59 18.16 20.65
N ALA A 21 15.55 18.08 19.81
CA ALA A 21 14.83 16.82 19.65
C ALA A 21 15.74 15.80 18.91
N PRO A 22 16.01 14.61 19.48
CA PRO A 22 16.87 13.63 18.84
C PRO A 22 16.30 13.22 17.48
N LYS A 23 17.06 13.48 16.40
CA LYS A 23 16.67 13.11 15.03
C LYS A 23 16.52 11.59 14.96
N LYS A 24 15.28 11.10 14.90
CA LYS A 24 14.98 9.67 14.71
C LYS A 24 15.73 9.18 13.46
N LYS A 25 16.60 8.17 13.63
CA LYS A 25 17.33 7.54 12.52
C LYS A 25 16.33 7.14 11.43
N LYS A 26 16.55 7.62 10.20
CA LYS A 26 15.70 7.26 9.06
C LYS A 26 15.81 5.75 8.85
N LYS A 27 14.68 5.04 8.96
CA LYS A 27 14.64 3.59 8.65
C LYS A 27 14.99 3.41 7.18
N VAL A 28 16.12 2.75 6.90
CA VAL A 28 16.50 2.35 5.54
C VAL A 28 15.48 1.33 5.05
N ARG A 29 14.78 1.66 3.97
CA ARG A 29 13.79 0.75 3.37
C ARG A 29 14.53 -0.27 2.49
N PRO A 30 14.11 -1.54 2.46
CA PRO A 30 14.63 -2.50 1.51
C PRO A 30 14.47 -1.99 0.07
N PRO A 31 15.36 -2.40 -0.86
CA PRO A 31 15.20 -2.08 -2.27
C PRO A 31 13.89 -2.64 -2.82
N PHE A 32 13.36 -1.98 -3.84
CA PHE A 32 12.18 -2.42 -4.55
C PHE A 32 12.38 -3.80 -5.21
N LYS A 33 11.31 -4.59 -5.26
CA LYS A 33 11.25 -5.88 -5.96
C LYS A 33 9.92 -6.01 -6.68
N TRP A 34 9.96 -6.49 -7.92
CA TRP A 34 8.76 -6.81 -8.71
C TRP A 34 8.01 -8.05 -8.21
N VAL A 35 8.69 -8.96 -7.50
CA VAL A 35 8.10 -10.15 -6.88
C VAL A 35 8.49 -10.20 -5.41
N ASN A 36 7.49 -10.21 -4.53
CA ASN A 36 7.66 -10.25 -3.08
C ASN A 36 7.12 -11.56 -2.51
N LYS A 37 7.75 -12.04 -1.44
CA LYS A 37 7.29 -13.25 -0.74
C LYS A 37 6.03 -12.92 0.07
N LEU A 38 4.94 -13.65 -0.16
CA LEU A 38 3.75 -13.56 0.68
C LEU A 38 4.12 -13.97 2.12
N PRO A 39 3.84 -13.13 3.13
CA PRO A 39 4.20 -13.45 4.51
C PRO A 39 3.33 -14.59 5.05
N ALA A 40 3.89 -15.41 5.94
CA ALA A 40 3.21 -16.60 6.47
C ALA A 40 1.91 -16.28 7.23
N ASN A 41 1.76 -15.06 7.74
CA ASN A 41 0.56 -14.57 8.41
C ASN A 41 -0.42 -13.84 7.47
N ALA A 42 -0.24 -13.95 6.15
CA ALA A 42 -1.23 -13.45 5.21
C ALA A 42 -2.57 -14.20 5.38
N PRO A 43 -3.71 -13.56 5.04
CA PRO A 43 -5.01 -14.24 5.05
C PRO A 43 -4.99 -15.49 4.16
N LYS A 44 -5.61 -16.57 4.63
CA LYS A 44 -5.56 -17.89 3.98
C LYS A 44 -6.23 -17.92 2.62
N GLU A 45 -7.16 -17.01 2.39
CA GLU A 45 -7.90 -16.84 1.14
C GLU A 45 -7.06 -16.17 0.05
N VAL A 46 -5.90 -15.62 0.40
CA VAL A 46 -4.99 -14.95 -0.53
C VAL A 46 -4.02 -15.96 -1.13
N ARG A 47 -3.94 -15.94 -2.44
CA ARG A 47 -2.93 -16.67 -3.21
C ARG A 47 -1.94 -15.67 -3.80
N HIS A 48 -0.68 -16.07 -3.89
CA HIS A 48 0.34 -15.31 -4.62
C HIS A 48 0.71 -16.05 -5.89
N ALA A 49 0.94 -15.30 -6.96
CA ALA A 49 1.37 -15.82 -8.23
C ALA A 49 2.17 -14.76 -8.99
N THR A 50 2.78 -15.15 -10.10
CA THR A 50 3.52 -14.24 -10.99
C THR A 50 3.01 -14.35 -12.41
N PHE A 51 3.35 -13.34 -13.22
CA PHE A 51 3.26 -13.39 -14.66
C PHE A 51 4.45 -12.66 -15.28
N ARG A 52 4.82 -13.07 -16.49
CA ARG A 52 5.81 -12.37 -17.31
C ARG A 52 5.18 -11.13 -17.93
N SER A 53 5.64 -9.94 -17.55
CA SER A 53 5.17 -8.70 -18.16
C SER A 53 5.77 -8.53 -19.57
N SER A 54 4.93 -8.45 -20.59
CA SER A 54 5.35 -8.21 -21.97
C SER A 54 5.93 -6.81 -22.18
N SER A 55 5.40 -5.80 -21.48
CA SER A 55 5.87 -4.41 -21.62
C SER A 55 7.20 -4.16 -20.92
N MET A 56 7.45 -4.84 -19.79
CA MET A 56 8.63 -4.60 -18.96
C MET A 56 9.71 -5.68 -19.12
N GLY A 57 9.37 -6.86 -19.66
CA GLY A 57 10.32 -7.97 -19.74
C GLY A 57 10.83 -8.43 -18.37
N VAL A 58 9.98 -8.39 -17.33
CA VAL A 58 10.29 -8.89 -15.97
C VAL A 58 9.13 -9.75 -15.44
N GLU A 59 9.41 -10.64 -14.48
CA GLU A 59 8.36 -11.29 -13.69
C GLU A 59 7.73 -10.27 -12.73
N VAL A 60 6.40 -10.25 -12.66
CA VAL A 60 5.63 -9.36 -11.78
C VAL A 60 4.77 -10.19 -10.85
N GLY A 61 4.89 -9.94 -9.54
CA GLY A 61 4.10 -10.58 -8.51
C GLY A 61 2.72 -9.93 -8.37
N TYR A 62 1.72 -10.74 -8.06
CA TYR A 62 0.41 -10.27 -7.63
C TYR A 62 -0.16 -11.20 -6.55
N CYS A 63 -1.03 -10.64 -5.72
CA CYS A 63 -1.89 -11.41 -4.85
C CYS A 63 -3.31 -11.44 -5.40
N ILE A 64 -4.03 -12.55 -5.19
CA ILE A 64 -5.41 -12.70 -5.64
C ILE A 64 -6.26 -13.30 -4.52
N TYR A 65 -7.44 -12.73 -4.34
CA TYR A 65 -8.52 -13.27 -3.54
C TYR A 65 -9.63 -13.76 -4.47
N LEU A 66 -10.10 -14.98 -4.21
CA LEU A 66 -11.23 -15.59 -4.93
C LEU A 66 -12.39 -15.80 -3.95
N PRO A 67 -13.62 -15.36 -4.27
CA PRO A 67 -14.77 -15.60 -3.42
C PRO A 67 -15.11 -17.09 -3.42
N ALA A 68 -15.70 -17.61 -2.34
CA ALA A 68 -15.99 -19.05 -2.20
C ALA A 68 -16.82 -19.62 -3.36
N GLN A 69 -17.71 -18.80 -3.93
CA GLN A 69 -18.57 -19.13 -5.06
C GLN A 69 -17.78 -19.39 -6.36
N TYR A 70 -16.53 -18.91 -6.46
CA TYR A 70 -15.67 -19.13 -7.63
C TYR A 70 -15.36 -20.62 -7.83
N ALA A 71 -15.09 -21.35 -6.74
CA ALA A 71 -14.82 -22.78 -6.81
C ALA A 71 -16.08 -23.61 -7.09
N ALA A 72 -17.24 -23.13 -6.64
CA ALA A 72 -18.51 -23.86 -6.70
C ALA A 72 -19.13 -23.90 -8.12
N ASN A 73 -18.86 -22.91 -8.97
CA ASN A 73 -19.40 -22.88 -10.33
C ASN A 73 -18.38 -22.30 -11.33
N LYS A 74 -17.72 -23.20 -12.07
CA LYS A 74 -16.71 -22.84 -13.09
C LYS A 74 -17.26 -22.02 -14.26
N LYS A 75 -18.58 -22.02 -14.50
CA LYS A 75 -19.21 -21.24 -15.59
C LYS A 75 -19.61 -19.83 -15.13
N LYS A 76 -19.70 -19.59 -13.83
CA LYS A 76 -20.09 -18.28 -13.29
C LYS A 76 -18.94 -17.28 -13.46
N ARG A 77 -19.25 -16.11 -14.02
CA ARG A 77 -18.33 -14.97 -14.09
C ARG A 77 -18.50 -14.08 -12.86
N PHE A 78 -17.43 -13.42 -12.47
CA PHE A 78 -17.38 -12.50 -11.34
C PHE A 78 -16.79 -11.17 -11.78
N PRO A 79 -17.25 -10.03 -11.26
CA PRO A 79 -16.53 -8.78 -11.42
C PRO A 79 -15.14 -8.88 -10.78
N VAL A 80 -14.19 -8.11 -11.33
CA VAL A 80 -12.81 -8.09 -10.88
C VAL A 80 -12.45 -6.67 -10.44
N VAL A 81 -11.89 -6.55 -9.24
CA VAL A 81 -11.35 -5.30 -8.71
C VAL A 81 -9.83 -5.40 -8.69
N TYR A 82 -9.16 -4.48 -9.39
CA TYR A 82 -7.71 -4.31 -9.31
C TYR A 82 -7.40 -3.25 -8.25
N TYR A 83 -6.94 -3.70 -7.08
CA TYR A 83 -6.59 -2.83 -5.96
C TYR A 83 -5.12 -2.44 -6.04
N LEU A 84 -4.84 -1.17 -6.33
CA LEU A 84 -3.48 -0.64 -6.40
C LEU A 84 -3.00 -0.19 -5.02
N HIS A 85 -1.75 -0.49 -4.69
CA HIS A 85 -1.14 -0.07 -3.44
C HIS A 85 -0.66 1.38 -3.49
N GLY A 86 -0.52 2.00 -2.32
CA GLY A 86 0.17 3.28 -2.17
C GLY A 86 1.65 3.15 -1.74
N GLY A 87 2.35 4.28 -1.82
CA GLY A 87 3.70 4.48 -1.25
C GLY A 87 4.84 3.80 -2.00
N ARG A 88 6.07 4.29 -1.80
CA ARG A 88 7.30 3.79 -2.45
C ARG A 88 8.29 3.17 -1.43
N PRO A 89 8.93 2.03 -1.73
CA PRO A 89 8.74 1.18 -2.90
C PRO A 89 7.38 0.44 -2.86
N GLY A 90 6.82 0.10 -4.02
CA GLY A 90 5.58 -0.66 -4.17
C GLY A 90 5.71 -2.15 -3.85
N SER A 91 4.56 -2.81 -3.64
CA SER A 91 4.49 -4.27 -3.46
C SER A 91 3.04 -4.76 -3.46
N GLU A 92 2.81 -5.90 -4.12
CA GLU A 92 1.55 -6.65 -4.15
C GLU A 92 1.04 -7.09 -2.76
N ILE A 93 1.92 -7.19 -1.76
CA ILE A 93 1.55 -7.70 -0.43
C ILE A 93 1.02 -6.61 0.50
N LYS A 94 1.11 -5.32 0.15
CA LYS A 94 0.82 -4.21 1.09
C LYS A 94 -0.62 -4.19 1.57
N SER A 95 -1.55 -4.56 0.70
CA SER A 95 -2.98 -4.40 0.93
C SER A 95 -3.72 -5.71 1.17
N VAL A 96 -3.03 -6.85 1.17
CA VAL A 96 -3.67 -8.16 1.38
C VAL A 96 -4.33 -8.28 2.76
N LYS A 97 -3.92 -7.48 3.74
CA LYS A 97 -4.57 -7.39 5.06
C LYS A 97 -6.01 -6.86 5.02
N LEU A 98 -6.47 -6.32 3.90
CA LEU A 98 -7.87 -5.93 3.70
C LEU A 98 -8.78 -7.15 3.47
N VAL A 99 -8.21 -8.27 3.03
CA VAL A 99 -8.97 -9.44 2.60
C VAL A 99 -9.92 -10.02 3.67
N PRO A 100 -9.60 -10.07 4.97
CA PRO A 100 -10.56 -10.55 5.97
C PRO A 100 -11.86 -9.74 6.01
N TRP A 101 -11.78 -8.42 5.81
CA TRP A 101 -12.94 -7.53 5.77
C TRP A 101 -13.75 -7.72 4.49
N ILE A 102 -13.06 -7.83 3.35
CA ILE A 102 -13.67 -8.10 2.04
C ILE A 102 -14.39 -9.46 2.08
N HIS A 103 -13.70 -10.49 2.57
CA HIS A 103 -14.23 -11.84 2.73
C HIS A 103 -15.45 -11.85 3.65
N GLY A 104 -15.35 -11.20 4.82
CA GLY A 104 -16.46 -11.08 5.76
C GLY A 104 -17.68 -10.42 5.14
N ALA A 105 -17.51 -9.28 4.47
CA ALA A 105 -18.61 -8.57 3.82
C ALA A 105 -19.31 -9.40 2.73
N MET A 106 -18.57 -10.19 1.95
CA MET A 106 -19.14 -11.09 0.95
C MET A 106 -19.83 -12.31 1.60
N LYS A 107 -19.25 -12.86 2.68
CA LYS A 107 -19.84 -13.99 3.42
C LYS A 107 -21.15 -13.61 4.09
N GLU A 108 -21.24 -12.38 4.60
CA GLU A 108 -22.44 -11.80 5.22
C GLU A 108 -23.47 -11.29 4.19
N GLY A 109 -23.16 -11.35 2.89
CA GLY A 109 -24.06 -10.89 1.83
C GLY A 109 -24.22 -9.37 1.74
N ARG A 110 -23.40 -8.58 2.44
CA ARG A 110 -23.44 -7.11 2.39
C ARG A 110 -22.97 -6.55 1.05
N VAL A 111 -22.16 -7.31 0.32
CA VAL A 111 -21.70 -6.98 -1.04
C VAL A 111 -21.73 -8.22 -1.92
N ALA A 112 -21.90 -8.02 -3.23
CA ALA A 112 -21.87 -9.11 -4.19
C ALA A 112 -20.46 -9.76 -4.26
N PRO A 113 -20.36 -11.08 -4.52
CA PRO A 113 -19.08 -11.75 -4.70
C PRO A 113 -18.26 -11.15 -5.85
N ALA A 114 -16.99 -10.86 -5.59
CA ALA A 114 -16.06 -10.31 -6.57
C ALA A 114 -14.65 -10.89 -6.38
N ILE A 115 -13.87 -10.92 -7.46
CA ILE A 115 -12.44 -11.26 -7.41
C ILE A 115 -11.66 -9.98 -7.10
N TYR A 116 -10.66 -10.07 -6.22
CA TYR A 116 -9.74 -8.97 -5.95
C TYR A 116 -8.32 -9.36 -6.36
N VAL A 117 -7.69 -8.52 -7.17
CA VAL A 117 -6.30 -8.66 -7.59
C VAL A 117 -5.51 -7.49 -7.02
N PHE A 118 -4.41 -7.80 -6.34
CA PHE A 118 -3.46 -6.84 -5.78
C PHE A 118 -2.17 -6.96 -6.59
N PRO A 119 -2.02 -6.23 -7.72
CA PRO A 119 -0.81 -6.29 -8.53
C PRO A 119 0.34 -5.51 -7.87
N ASN A 120 1.58 -5.87 -8.19
CA ASN A 120 2.72 -5.02 -7.95
C ASN A 120 2.84 -3.98 -9.07
N GLY A 121 2.64 -2.71 -8.74
CA GLY A 121 2.66 -1.59 -9.69
C GLY A 121 3.92 -0.74 -9.67
N GLY A 122 4.92 -1.07 -8.84
CA GLY A 122 6.13 -0.26 -8.63
C GLY A 122 6.14 0.60 -7.37
#